data_AF-A0A6C0B4A2-F1
#
_entry.id   AF-A0A6C0B4A2-F1
#
_cell.length_a   1.000
_cell.length_b   1.000
_cell.length_c   1.000
_cell.angle_alpha   90.00
_cell.angle_beta   90.00
_cell.angle_gamma   90.00
#
_symmetry.space_group_name_H-M   'P 1'
#
loop_
_entity.id
_entity.type
_entity.pdbx_description
1 polymer ?
#
loop_
_entity_poly.entity_id
_entity_poly.type
_entity_poly.pdbx_seq_one_letter_code
_entity_poly.pdbx_strand_id
1 'polypeptide(L)'
;MTDNQYFLKGWETIKELIRDRGYSVSDKYNQLSETDLKYLINNDNLDIIGAKADGSQICVKFINMTRIKVSYLQGIINEIKTAYKKITIIFVTKAKPSSIIRKLETKEEHNVQVFYLKRLQISPIKHSLVPVHIKLSETETSGILIKYHLLCKSQLPALLQTDAICRYYNFKKDDIIKIISKQKKEYNKEFKYTGKKLTEKEIILEKNLLKNKLIKKRKALLDRRTELRNYFNTNYADDILRYRYVK
;
A
#
# COMPACT_ATOMS: atom_id res chain seq x y z
N MET A 1 2.95 -27.71 3.36
CA MET A 1 3.82 -26.64 3.91
C MET A 1 3.83 -26.78 5.41
N THR A 2 5.01 -26.76 6.03
CA THR A 2 5.14 -26.78 7.50
C THR A 2 4.69 -25.43 8.07
N ASP A 3 4.24 -25.42 9.34
CA ASP A 3 3.80 -24.19 10.00
C ASP A 3 4.87 -23.08 9.94
N ASN A 4 6.15 -23.46 10.10
CA ASN A 4 7.28 -22.53 10.00
C ASN A 4 7.36 -21.86 8.63
N GLN A 5 7.05 -22.56 7.54
CA GLN A 5 7.05 -21.99 6.19
C GLN A 5 5.95 -20.93 6.02
N TYR A 6 4.80 -21.12 6.65
CA TYR A 6 3.73 -20.12 6.65
C TYR A 6 4.14 -18.85 7.40
N PHE A 7 4.90 -18.98 8.50
CA PHE A 7 5.45 -17.84 9.24
C PHE A 7 6.50 -17.08 8.42
N LEU A 8 7.42 -17.77 7.75
CA LEU A 8 8.45 -17.15 6.91
C LEU A 8 7.83 -16.30 5.79
N LYS A 9 6.86 -16.84 5.05
CA LYS A 9 6.14 -16.10 4.00
C LYS A 9 5.32 -14.94 4.54
N GLY A 10 4.67 -15.15 5.69
CA GLY A 10 3.93 -14.10 6.38
C GLY A 10 4.85 -12.95 6.81
N TRP A 11 6.04 -13.28 7.32
CA TRP A 11 7.08 -12.33 7.68
C TRP A 11 7.55 -11.48 6.51
N GLU A 12 7.84 -12.11 5.36
CA GLU A 12 8.19 -11.38 4.13
C GLU A 12 7.09 -10.41 3.69
N THR A 13 5.84 -10.88 3.67
CA THR A 13 4.69 -10.07 3.28
C THR A 13 4.47 -8.89 4.25
N ILE A 14 4.69 -9.10 5.55
CA ILE A 14 4.64 -8.02 6.55
C ILE A 14 5.78 -7.02 6.33
N LYS A 15 7.01 -7.46 6.05
CA LYS A 15 8.13 -6.55 5.74
C LYS A 15 7.79 -5.65 4.55
N GLU A 16 7.18 -6.22 3.50
CA GLU A 16 6.70 -5.45 2.35
C GLU A 16 5.61 -4.45 2.74
N LEU A 17 4.64 -4.88 3.54
CA LEU A 17 3.56 -4.03 4.04
C LEU A 17 4.08 -2.84 4.83
N ILE A 18 5.07 -3.06 5.72
CA ILE A 18 5.68 -1.98 6.51
C ILE A 18 6.37 -0.96 5.59
N ARG A 19 7.13 -1.44 4.60
CA ARG A 19 7.81 -0.58 3.61
C ARG A 19 6.83 0.20 2.75
N ASP A 20 5.77 -0.44 2.26
CA ASP A 20 4.74 0.19 1.43
C ASP A 20 3.94 1.26 2.18
N ARG A 21 3.82 1.15 3.50
CA ARG A 21 3.25 2.19 4.38
C ARG A 21 4.22 3.34 4.66
N GLY A 22 5.46 3.25 4.19
CA GLY A 22 6.48 4.29 4.36
C GLY A 22 7.20 4.27 5.70
N TYR A 23 7.19 3.13 6.42
CA TYR A 23 8.00 2.95 7.63
C TYR A 23 9.36 2.34 7.27
N SER A 24 10.39 2.79 7.98
CA SER A 24 11.73 2.21 7.91
C SER A 24 11.83 1.06 8.91
N VAL A 25 12.32 -0.08 8.43
CA VAL A 25 12.61 -1.27 9.23
C VAL A 25 14.11 -1.34 9.46
N SER A 26 14.54 -1.73 10.66
CA SER A 26 15.97 -1.91 10.96
C SER A 26 16.61 -2.96 10.05
N ASP A 27 17.84 -2.69 9.58
CA ASP A 27 18.59 -3.59 8.70
C ASP A 27 18.85 -4.96 9.33
N LYS A 28 18.82 -5.05 10.66
CA LYS A 28 18.89 -6.32 11.41
C LYS A 28 17.88 -7.34 10.90
N TYR A 29 16.66 -6.91 10.58
CA TYR A 29 15.58 -7.80 10.11
C TYR A 29 15.73 -8.23 8.64
N ASN A 30 16.56 -7.51 7.86
CA ASN A 30 16.82 -7.85 6.47
C ASN A 30 17.89 -8.94 6.32
N GLN A 31 18.79 -9.07 7.31
CA GLN A 31 19.92 -10.00 7.30
C GLN A 31 19.63 -11.34 8.00
N LEU A 32 18.46 -11.52 8.61
CA LEU A 32 18.11 -12.76 9.33
C LEU A 32 18.04 -13.96 8.39
N SER A 33 18.70 -15.04 8.78
CA SER A 33 18.64 -16.33 8.08
C SER A 33 17.36 -17.10 8.41
N GLU A 34 17.00 -18.09 7.58
CA GLU A 34 15.84 -18.95 7.85
C GLU A 34 15.96 -19.73 9.18
N THR A 35 17.18 -20.08 9.58
CA THR A 35 17.44 -20.77 10.85
C THR A 35 17.18 -19.86 12.05
N ASP A 36 17.58 -18.59 11.96
CA ASP A 36 17.33 -17.61 13.03
C ASP A 36 15.83 -17.35 13.18
N LEU A 37 15.11 -17.25 12.06
CA LEU A 37 13.66 -17.06 12.09
C LEU A 37 12.95 -18.26 12.72
N LYS A 38 13.39 -19.50 12.45
CA LYS A 38 12.85 -20.70 13.14
C LYS A 38 13.09 -20.63 14.65
N TYR A 39 14.27 -20.19 15.08
CA TYR A 39 14.57 -20.01 16.50
C TYR A 39 13.68 -18.94 17.15
N LEU A 40 13.47 -17.81 16.48
CA LEU A 40 12.61 -16.73 16.97
C LEU A 40 11.13 -17.14 17.04
N ILE A 41 10.65 -17.93 16.08
CA ILE A 41 9.28 -18.49 16.08
C ILE A 41 9.07 -19.41 17.29
N ASN A 42 10.05 -20.26 17.61
CA ASN A 42 9.94 -21.19 18.73
C ASN A 42 9.95 -20.49 20.09
N ASN A 43 10.59 -19.32 20.18
CA ASN A 43 10.68 -18.52 21.40
C ASN A 43 9.62 -17.41 21.49
N ASP A 44 8.63 -17.37 20.58
CA ASP A 44 7.58 -16.34 20.51
C ASP A 44 8.12 -14.88 20.49
N ASN A 45 9.35 -14.69 20.03
CA ASN A 45 10.06 -13.40 20.01
C ASN A 45 10.17 -12.82 18.59
N LEU A 46 9.24 -13.21 17.72
CA LEU A 46 9.20 -12.80 16.33
C LEU A 46 8.49 -11.45 16.20
N ASP A 47 9.10 -10.39 16.74
CA ASP A 47 8.54 -9.04 16.74
C ASP A 47 9.29 -8.12 15.76
N ILE A 48 8.53 -7.33 14.98
CA ILE A 48 9.09 -6.30 14.10
C ILE A 48 8.69 -4.93 14.63
N ILE A 49 9.68 -4.07 14.80
CA ILE A 49 9.45 -2.65 15.08
C ILE A 49 9.95 -1.83 13.90
N GLY A 50 9.08 -0.97 13.39
CA GLY A 50 9.39 0.02 12.36
C GLY A 50 9.11 1.43 12.86
N ALA A 51 9.84 2.40 12.32
CA ALA A 51 9.69 3.80 12.64
C ALA A 51 9.57 4.63 11.36
N LYS A 52 8.79 5.71 11.43
CA LYS A 52 8.65 6.69 10.37
C LYS A 52 9.36 7.99 10.76
N ALA A 53 9.80 8.77 9.76
CA ALA A 53 10.43 10.08 9.97
C ALA A 53 9.56 11.03 10.82
N ASP A 54 8.23 10.91 10.71
CA ASP A 54 7.26 11.72 11.48
C ASP A 54 7.18 11.34 12.97
N GLY A 55 8.00 10.41 13.45
CA GLY A 55 7.98 9.88 14.82
C GLY A 55 6.88 8.85 15.09
N SER A 56 6.08 8.49 14.08
CA SER A 56 5.09 7.41 14.19
C SER A 56 5.77 6.05 14.11
N GLN A 57 5.34 5.12 14.95
CA GLN A 57 5.91 3.76 15.00
C GLN A 57 4.90 2.70 14.61
N ILE A 58 5.41 1.57 14.16
CA ILE A 58 4.63 0.38 13.85
C ILE A 58 5.25 -0.82 14.56
N CYS A 59 4.44 -1.55 15.31
CA CYS A 59 4.86 -2.77 15.99
C CYS A 59 4.05 -3.93 15.44
N VAL A 60 4.74 -4.97 14.98
CA VAL A 60 4.13 -6.21 14.52
C VAL A 60 4.50 -7.33 15.47
N LYS A 61 3.49 -7.98 16.04
CA LYS A 61 3.64 -9.13 16.93
C LYS A 61 3.05 -10.37 16.29
N PHE A 62 3.85 -11.43 16.22
CA PHE A 62 3.42 -12.72 15.72
C PHE A 62 2.99 -13.60 16.89
N ILE A 63 1.78 -14.17 16.81
CA ILE A 63 1.20 -14.99 17.86
C ILE A 63 1.05 -16.41 17.34
N ASN A 64 1.90 -17.32 17.84
CA ASN A 64 1.92 -18.75 17.50
C ASN A 64 0.99 -19.59 18.39
N MET A 65 -0.08 -18.99 18.92
CA MET A 65 -1.07 -19.70 19.75
C MET A 65 -2.24 -20.23 18.92
N THR A 66 -2.74 -21.41 19.29
CA THR A 66 -3.91 -22.05 18.65
C THR A 66 -5.23 -21.42 19.09
N ARG A 67 -5.29 -20.86 20.31
CA ARG A 67 -6.44 -20.13 20.85
C ARG A 67 -5.95 -18.84 21.47
N ILE A 68 -6.63 -17.74 21.15
CA ILE A 68 -6.26 -16.40 21.61
C ILE A 68 -7.43 -15.82 22.40
N LYS A 69 -7.17 -15.44 23.65
CA LYS A 69 -8.13 -14.70 24.48
C LYS A 69 -8.02 -13.21 24.21
N VAL A 70 -9.14 -12.50 24.28
CA VAL A 70 -9.21 -11.05 24.04
C VAL A 70 -8.43 -10.28 25.09
N SER A 71 -8.48 -10.71 26.35
CA SER A 71 -7.74 -10.09 27.47
C SER A 71 -6.23 -10.09 27.26
N TYR A 72 -5.69 -11.17 26.68
CA TYR A 72 -4.26 -11.28 26.37
C TYR A 72 -3.82 -10.21 25.35
N LEU A 73 -4.59 -10.03 24.27
CA LEU A 73 -4.31 -8.99 23.29
C LEU A 73 -4.42 -7.59 23.89
N GLN A 74 -5.41 -7.36 24.76
CA GLN A 74 -5.56 -6.07 25.45
C GLN A 74 -4.40 -5.75 26.38
N GLY A 75 -3.87 -6.73 27.11
CA GLY A 75 -2.67 -6.57 27.93
C GLY A 75 -1.49 -6.07 27.10
N ILE A 76 -1.22 -6.74 25.97
CA ILE A 76 -0.14 -6.36 25.06
C ILE A 76 -0.37 -4.97 24.46
N ILE A 77 -1.61 -4.64 24.06
CA ILE A 77 -1.93 -3.30 23.52
C ILE A 77 -1.60 -2.23 24.56
N ASN A 78 -1.95 -2.44 25.82
CA ASN A 78 -1.70 -1.48 26.89
C ASN A 78 -0.21 -1.29 27.15
N GLU A 79 0.56 -2.38 27.23
CA GLU A 79 2.03 -2.33 27.38
C GLU A 79 2.67 -1.51 26.26
N ILE A 80 2.31 -1.79 25.01
CA ILE A 80 2.88 -1.08 23.85
C ILE A 80 2.48 0.40 23.85
N LYS A 81 1.23 0.72 24.19
CA LYS A 81 0.75 2.11 24.28
C LYS A 81 1.42 2.89 25.40
N THR A 82 1.76 2.24 26.51
CA THR A 82 2.50 2.91 27.58
C THR A 82 3.92 3.28 27.14
N ALA A 83 4.55 2.45 26.30
CA ALA A 83 5.89 2.72 25.77
C ALA A 83 5.90 3.78 24.65
N TYR A 84 4.86 3.85 23.83
CA TYR A 84 4.87 4.65 22.60
C TYR A 84 3.59 5.49 22.42
N LYS A 85 3.75 6.80 22.16
CA LYS A 85 2.62 7.74 22.02
C LYS A 85 1.83 7.59 20.71
N LYS A 86 2.49 7.45 19.56
CA LYS A 86 1.86 7.33 18.24
C LYS A 86 2.26 6.01 17.58
N ILE A 87 1.49 4.96 17.85
CA ILE A 87 1.81 3.60 17.40
C ILE A 87 0.65 2.93 16.66
N THR A 88 1.00 2.23 15.58
CA THR A 88 0.12 1.27 14.91
C THR A 88 0.56 -0.14 15.29
N ILE A 89 -0.36 -0.97 15.77
CA ILE A 89 -0.08 -2.33 16.23
C ILE A 89 -0.69 -3.31 15.25
N ILE A 90 0.10 -4.29 14.81
CA ILE A 90 -0.35 -5.37 13.94
C ILE A 90 -0.15 -6.69 14.68
N PHE A 91 -1.23 -7.44 14.86
CA PHE A 91 -1.18 -8.82 15.33
C PHE A 91 -1.28 -9.79 14.16
N VAL A 92 -0.32 -10.69 14.04
CA VAL A 92 -0.36 -11.79 13.07
C VAL A 92 -0.67 -13.08 13.81
N THR A 93 -1.87 -13.63 13.60
CA THR A 93 -2.35 -14.80 14.34
C THR A 93 -2.28 -16.07 13.51
N LYS A 94 -1.74 -17.15 14.09
CA LYS A 94 -1.77 -18.49 13.47
C LYS A 94 -3.19 -19.04 13.36
N ALA A 95 -4.01 -18.84 14.39
CA ALA A 95 -5.42 -19.22 14.40
C ALA A 95 -6.27 -18.18 13.66
N LYS A 96 -7.41 -18.62 13.10
CA LYS A 96 -8.37 -17.72 12.45
C LYS A 96 -8.94 -16.77 13.51
N PRO A 97 -8.82 -15.45 13.36
CA PRO A 97 -9.33 -14.51 14.36
C PRO A 97 -10.86 -14.56 14.41
N SER A 98 -11.40 -14.67 15.63
CA SER A 98 -12.84 -14.63 15.88
C SER A 98 -13.41 -13.23 15.66
N SER A 99 -14.74 -13.13 15.52
CA SER A 99 -15.43 -11.84 15.39
C SER A 99 -15.16 -10.91 16.59
N ILE A 100 -15.01 -11.47 17.79
CA ILE A 100 -14.74 -10.72 19.02
C ILE A 100 -13.34 -10.09 18.98
N ILE A 101 -12.34 -10.83 18.51
CA ILE A 101 -10.97 -10.30 18.31
C ILE A 101 -10.99 -9.17 17.28
N ARG A 102 -11.77 -9.32 16.20
CA ARG A 102 -11.92 -8.26 15.18
C ARG A 102 -12.57 -6.98 15.73
N LYS A 103 -13.44 -7.07 16.74
CA LYS A 103 -14.01 -5.88 17.39
C LYS A 103 -12.96 -5.01 18.08
N LEU A 104 -11.79 -5.56 18.43
CA LEU A 104 -10.68 -4.76 18.96
C LEU A 104 -10.17 -3.74 17.94
N GLU A 105 -10.23 -4.06 16.64
CA GLU A 105 -9.80 -3.14 15.57
C GLU A 105 -10.65 -1.85 15.59
N THR A 106 -11.96 -1.98 15.80
CA THR A 106 -12.89 -0.85 15.83
C THR A 106 -12.81 -0.03 17.11
N LYS A 107 -12.58 -0.69 18.26
CA LYS A 107 -12.44 -0.01 19.56
C LYS A 107 -11.23 0.93 19.60
N GLU A 108 -10.19 0.59 18.86
CA GLU A 108 -8.90 1.26 18.87
C GLU A 108 -8.68 2.19 17.67
N GLU A 109 -9.78 2.68 17.09
CA GLU A 109 -9.78 3.58 15.92
C GLU A 109 -8.89 3.08 14.76
N HIS A 110 -8.82 1.75 14.60
CA HIS A 110 -8.05 1.05 13.57
C HIS A 110 -6.54 1.28 13.66
N ASN A 111 -6.05 1.72 14.83
CA ASN A 111 -4.63 1.72 15.15
C ASN A 111 -4.15 0.30 15.49
N VAL A 112 -5.07 -0.62 15.77
CA VAL A 112 -4.81 -2.06 15.94
C VAL A 112 -5.41 -2.83 14.77
N GLN A 113 -4.62 -3.71 14.16
CA GLN A 113 -5.06 -4.59 13.07
C GLN A 113 -4.70 -6.04 13.38
N VAL A 114 -5.60 -6.96 13.03
CA VAL A 114 -5.39 -8.41 13.18
C VAL A 114 -5.37 -9.07 11.81
N PHE A 115 -4.26 -9.70 11.47
CA PHE A 115 -4.12 -10.49 10.25
C PHE A 115 -4.08 -11.97 10.55
N TYR A 116 -4.75 -12.72 9.69
CA TYR A 116 -4.69 -14.17 9.72
C TYR A 116 -3.47 -14.63 8.92
N LEU A 117 -2.58 -15.40 9.54
CA LEU A 117 -1.32 -15.84 8.93
C LEU A 117 -1.53 -16.52 7.57
N LYS A 118 -2.55 -17.39 7.45
CA LYS A 118 -2.84 -18.07 6.16
C LYS A 118 -3.28 -17.12 5.04
N ARG A 119 -3.74 -15.90 5.37
CA ARG A 119 -4.08 -14.87 4.36
C ARG A 119 -2.89 -13.99 3.98
N LEU A 120 -1.83 -13.97 4.76
CA LEU A 120 -0.61 -13.20 4.50
C LEU A 120 0.43 -13.97 3.66
N GLN A 121 0.04 -15.08 3.03
CA GLN A 121 0.98 -15.91 2.29
C GLN A 121 1.43 -15.28 0.97
N ILE A 122 0.62 -14.36 0.44
CA ILE A 122 0.88 -13.62 -0.79
C ILE A 122 0.44 -12.18 -0.54
N SER A 123 1.33 -11.22 -0.85
CA SER A 123 0.97 -9.81 -0.80
C SER A 123 -0.12 -9.49 -1.84
N PRO A 124 -1.25 -8.88 -1.45
CA PRO A 124 -2.36 -8.60 -2.37
C PRO A 124 -1.96 -7.63 -3.50
N ILE A 125 -0.96 -6.78 -3.30
CA ILE A 125 -0.56 -5.74 -4.28
C ILE A 125 0.26 -6.32 -5.43
N LYS A 126 0.94 -7.44 -5.21
CA LYS A 126 1.78 -8.07 -6.24
C LYS A 126 0.97 -8.60 -7.42
N HIS A 127 -0.31 -8.89 -7.22
CA HIS A 127 -1.18 -9.42 -8.27
C HIS A 127 -1.32 -8.46 -9.46
N SER A 128 -1.21 -8.96 -10.70
CA SER A 128 -1.23 -8.15 -11.92
C SER A 128 -2.49 -7.30 -12.08
N LEU A 129 -3.65 -7.87 -11.74
CA LEU A 129 -4.96 -7.21 -11.81
C LEU A 129 -5.19 -6.16 -10.71
N VAL A 130 -4.34 -6.10 -9.69
CA VAL A 130 -4.50 -5.14 -8.60
C VAL A 130 -3.79 -3.83 -8.99
N PRO A 131 -4.53 -2.73 -9.22
CA PRO A 131 -3.94 -1.44 -9.53
C PRO A 131 -3.27 -0.83 -8.29
N VAL A 132 -2.54 0.25 -8.50
CA VAL A 132 -1.88 0.98 -7.42
C VAL A 132 -2.88 1.91 -6.76
N HIS A 133 -2.89 1.90 -5.43
CA HIS A 133 -3.77 2.73 -4.61
C HIS A 133 -2.93 3.77 -3.87
N ILE A 134 -3.35 5.03 -3.94
CA ILE A 134 -2.64 6.16 -3.32
C ILE A 134 -3.65 6.94 -2.51
N LYS A 135 -3.39 7.12 -1.21
CA LYS A 135 -4.18 8.01 -0.35
C LYS A 135 -3.89 9.46 -0.72
N LEU A 136 -4.94 10.25 -0.87
CA LEU A 136 -4.84 11.68 -1.14
C LEU A 136 -4.72 12.49 0.14
N SER A 137 -4.09 13.65 0.05
CA SER A 137 -4.12 14.63 1.14
C SER A 137 -5.49 15.31 1.25
N GLU A 138 -5.73 16.00 2.35
CA GLU A 138 -6.96 16.80 2.52
C GLU A 138 -7.08 17.92 1.49
N THR A 139 -5.96 18.56 1.12
CA THR A 139 -5.89 19.61 0.10
C THR A 139 -6.16 19.08 -1.31
N GLU A 140 -5.65 17.89 -1.64
CA GLU A 140 -5.94 17.23 -2.91
C GLU A 140 -7.40 16.77 -2.96
N THR A 141 -7.92 16.28 -1.82
CA THR A 141 -9.32 15.86 -1.66
C THR A 141 -10.28 17.01 -1.92
N SER A 142 -10.06 18.18 -1.31
CA SER A 142 -10.92 19.36 -1.56
C SER A 142 -10.84 19.82 -3.02
N GLY A 143 -9.64 19.80 -3.62
CA GLY A 143 -9.46 20.12 -5.03
C GLY A 143 -10.25 19.19 -5.97
N ILE A 144 -10.38 17.91 -5.63
CA ILE A 144 -11.16 16.94 -6.41
C ILE A 144 -12.66 17.18 -6.27
N LEU A 145 -13.14 17.45 -5.05
CA LEU A 145 -14.55 17.75 -4.81
C LEU A 145 -14.97 19.00 -5.60
N ILE A 146 -14.15 20.04 -5.61
CA ILE A 146 -14.39 21.26 -6.39
C ILE A 146 -14.33 20.95 -7.88
N LYS A 147 -13.29 20.25 -8.34
CA LYS A 147 -13.09 19.92 -9.77
C LYS A 147 -14.27 19.16 -10.38
N TYR A 148 -14.89 18.27 -9.61
CA TYR A 148 -16.02 17.45 -10.07
C TYR A 148 -17.37 17.90 -9.51
N HIS A 149 -17.44 19.07 -8.89
CA HIS A 149 -18.66 19.64 -8.30
C HIS A 149 -19.41 18.68 -7.37
N LEU A 150 -18.67 17.93 -6.55
CA LEU A 150 -19.22 16.98 -5.58
C LEU A 150 -19.51 17.69 -4.27
N LEU A 151 -20.72 17.47 -3.73
CA LEU A 151 -21.17 18.05 -2.46
C LEU A 151 -20.60 17.29 -1.26
N CYS A 152 -20.37 15.99 -1.40
CA CYS A 152 -19.95 15.10 -0.32
C CYS A 152 -18.99 14.01 -0.84
N LYS A 153 -18.05 13.57 0.01
CA LYS A 153 -17.11 12.49 -0.34
C LYS A 153 -17.81 11.17 -0.68
N SER A 154 -18.96 10.91 -0.06
CA SER A 154 -19.77 9.70 -0.25
C SER A 154 -20.38 9.56 -1.65
N GLN A 155 -20.37 10.62 -2.46
CA GLN A 155 -20.80 10.57 -3.86
C GLN A 155 -19.79 9.87 -4.77
N LEU A 156 -18.54 9.69 -4.31
CA LEU A 156 -17.55 8.87 -5.01
C LEU A 156 -17.87 7.38 -4.87
N PRO A 157 -17.46 6.55 -5.83
CA PRO A 157 -17.55 5.11 -5.72
C PRO A 157 -16.97 4.59 -4.40
N ALA A 158 -17.71 3.75 -3.70
CA ALA A 158 -17.28 3.24 -2.41
C ALA A 158 -16.15 2.21 -2.55
N LEU A 159 -15.26 2.21 -1.54
CA LEU A 159 -14.28 1.18 -1.25
C LEU A 159 -14.52 0.74 0.20
N LEU A 160 -14.79 -0.55 0.41
CA LEU A 160 -15.10 -1.04 1.74
C LEU A 160 -13.85 -1.02 2.62
N GLN A 161 -13.98 -0.60 3.87
CA GLN A 161 -12.87 -0.71 4.84
C GLN A 161 -12.40 -2.16 5.05
N THR A 162 -13.28 -3.14 4.83
CA THR A 162 -12.97 -4.57 4.95
C THR A 162 -12.18 -5.14 3.77
N ASP A 163 -12.01 -4.37 2.68
CA ASP A 163 -11.25 -4.77 1.50
C ASP A 163 -9.79 -5.10 1.87
N ALA A 164 -9.20 -6.08 1.17
CA ALA A 164 -7.82 -6.49 1.41
C ALA A 164 -6.82 -5.33 1.23
N ILE A 165 -7.07 -4.44 0.29
CA ILE A 165 -6.20 -3.30 -0.02
C ILE A 165 -6.32 -2.21 1.05
N CYS A 166 -7.56 -1.90 1.49
CA CYS A 166 -7.80 -1.01 2.62
C CYS A 166 -7.08 -1.50 3.88
N ARG A 167 -7.21 -2.79 4.19
CA ARG A 167 -6.52 -3.39 5.33
C ARG A 167 -5.01 -3.35 5.17
N TYR A 168 -4.49 -3.60 3.96
CA TYR A 168 -3.05 -3.58 3.69
C TYR A 168 -2.44 -2.20 3.94
N TYR A 169 -3.04 -1.12 3.45
CA TYR A 169 -2.53 0.24 3.65
C TYR A 169 -3.02 0.93 4.93
N ASN A 170 -3.96 0.31 5.65
CA ASN A 170 -4.68 0.91 6.78
C ASN A 170 -5.41 2.21 6.40
N PHE A 171 -6.14 2.19 5.28
CA PHE A 171 -7.00 3.33 4.93
C PHE A 171 -8.15 3.46 5.92
N LYS A 172 -8.34 4.68 6.43
CA LYS A 172 -9.37 4.98 7.42
C LYS A 172 -10.66 5.38 6.72
N LYS A 173 -11.77 5.31 7.46
CA LYS A 173 -13.05 5.85 6.99
C LYS A 173 -12.87 7.33 6.60
N ASP A 174 -13.55 7.74 5.55
CA ASP A 174 -13.49 9.10 4.99
C ASP A 174 -12.23 9.47 4.21
N ASP A 175 -11.30 8.53 4.04
CA ASP A 175 -10.17 8.68 3.13
C ASP A 175 -10.64 8.59 1.66
N ILE A 176 -10.00 9.39 0.80
CA ILE A 176 -10.17 9.27 -0.66
C ILE A 176 -8.91 8.64 -1.24
N ILE A 177 -9.13 7.55 -1.98
CA ILE A 177 -8.07 6.75 -2.59
C ILE A 177 -8.11 6.94 -4.09
N LYS A 178 -6.97 7.33 -4.65
CA LYS A 178 -6.76 7.38 -6.09
C LYS A 178 -6.20 6.05 -6.59
N ILE A 179 -6.85 5.50 -7.60
CA ILE A 179 -6.50 4.25 -8.26
C ILE A 179 -5.81 4.55 -9.58
N ILE A 180 -4.61 4.00 -9.74
CA ILE A 180 -3.79 4.17 -10.93
C ILE A 180 -3.43 2.78 -11.46
N SER A 181 -3.75 2.53 -12.74
CA SER A 181 -3.31 1.29 -13.42
C SER A 181 -1.78 1.16 -13.38
N LYS A 182 -1.27 -0.06 -13.16
CA LYS A 182 0.18 -0.35 -13.08
C LYS A 182 0.95 0.16 -14.30
N GLN A 183 0.41 -0.10 -15.50
CA GLN A 183 0.97 0.38 -16.76
C GLN A 183 1.09 1.92 -16.79
N LYS A 184 0.07 2.62 -16.30
CA LYS A 184 0.08 4.10 -16.22
C LYS A 184 1.10 4.59 -15.17
N LYS A 185 1.32 3.85 -14.08
CA LYS A 185 2.34 4.19 -13.08
C LYS A 185 3.75 3.97 -13.62
N GLU A 186 4.02 2.85 -14.26
CA GLU A 186 5.30 2.54 -14.90
C GLU A 186 5.62 3.55 -15.99
N TYR A 187 4.66 3.81 -16.88
CA TYR A 187 4.75 4.88 -17.87
C TYR A 187 5.08 6.24 -17.22
N ASN A 188 4.36 6.63 -16.16
CA ASN A 188 4.66 7.89 -15.49
C ASN A 188 6.03 7.90 -14.81
N LYS A 189 6.53 6.77 -14.30
CA LYS A 189 7.88 6.65 -13.73
C LYS A 189 8.95 6.79 -14.80
N GLU A 190 8.79 6.11 -15.92
CA GLU A 190 9.73 6.16 -17.06
C GLU A 190 9.73 7.52 -17.75
N PHE A 191 8.62 8.26 -17.69
CA PHE A 191 8.41 9.44 -18.53
C PHE A 191 8.08 10.75 -17.78
N LYS A 192 8.09 10.77 -16.44
CA LYS A 192 8.13 12.02 -15.66
C LYS A 192 9.39 12.07 -14.80
N TYR A 193 10.45 12.65 -15.36
CA TYR A 193 11.26 13.70 -14.75
C TYR A 193 12.16 14.36 -15.80
N THR A 194 11.55 15.02 -16.80
CA THR A 194 12.21 16.14 -17.48
C THR A 194 11.16 17.22 -17.76
N GLY A 195 10.81 17.96 -16.72
CA GLY A 195 10.19 19.28 -16.87
C GLY A 195 11.16 20.35 -17.41
N LYS A 196 12.23 19.95 -18.10
CA LYS A 196 13.14 20.86 -18.82
C LYS A 196 12.60 21.01 -20.24
N LYS A 197 12.46 22.26 -20.70
CA LYS A 197 12.34 22.53 -22.15
C LYS A 197 13.57 21.91 -22.82
N LEU A 198 13.35 21.14 -23.89
CA LEU A 198 14.41 20.56 -24.71
C LEU A 198 15.35 21.68 -25.16
N THR A 199 16.65 21.47 -25.01
CA THR A 199 17.67 22.40 -25.50
C THR A 199 17.67 22.43 -27.02
N GLU A 200 18.13 23.52 -27.63
CA GLU A 200 18.13 23.67 -29.11
C GLU A 200 18.87 22.52 -29.81
N LYS A 201 19.91 21.97 -29.19
CA LYS A 201 20.64 20.80 -29.68
C LYS A 201 19.77 19.54 -29.70
N GLU A 202 18.93 19.33 -28.69
CA GLU A 202 17.98 18.21 -28.62
C GLU A 202 16.86 18.38 -29.65
N ILE A 203 16.40 19.61 -29.90
CA ILE A 203 15.40 19.92 -30.95
C ILE A 203 15.96 19.66 -32.35
N ILE A 204 17.22 20.04 -32.59
CA ILE A 204 17.90 19.81 -33.88
C ILE A 204 18.14 18.30 -34.09
N LEU A 205 18.55 17.59 -33.03
CA LEU A 205 18.72 16.13 -33.06
C LEU A 205 17.39 15.42 -33.33
N GLU A 206 16.29 15.87 -32.72
CA GLU A 206 14.95 15.34 -32.94
C GLU A 206 14.46 15.58 -34.38
N LYS A 207 14.70 16.79 -34.94
CA LYS A 207 14.40 17.11 -36.34
C LYS A 207 15.19 16.26 -37.33
N ASN A 208 16.45 15.95 -37.02
CA ASN A 208 17.30 15.09 -37.85
C ASN A 208 16.89 13.61 -37.77
N LEU A 209 16.52 13.13 -36.58
CA LEU A 209 15.98 11.77 -36.39
C LEU A 209 14.62 11.59 -37.10
N LEU A 210 13.77 12.63 -37.13
CA LEU A 210 12.46 12.61 -37.81
C LEU A 210 12.53 12.47 -39.33
N LYS A 211 13.66 12.82 -39.97
CA LYS A 211 13.88 12.61 -41.40
C LYS A 211 14.14 11.14 -41.76
N ASN A 212 14.48 10.29 -40.79
CA ASN A 212 14.80 8.89 -41.04
C ASN A 212 13.52 8.02 -41.16
N LYS A 213 13.32 7.34 -42.30
CA LYS A 213 12.11 6.53 -42.62
C LYS A 213 11.77 5.47 -41.56
N LEU A 214 12.79 4.88 -40.92
CA LEU A 214 12.61 3.91 -39.82
C LEU A 214 12.04 4.55 -38.55
N ILE A 215 12.29 5.84 -38.33
CA ILE A 215 11.81 6.61 -37.18
C ILE A 215 10.39 7.12 -37.40
N LYS A 216 9.95 7.36 -38.65
CA LYS A 216 8.52 7.59 -38.97
C LYS A 216 7.62 6.44 -38.50
N LYS A 217 8.09 5.19 -38.67
CA LYS A 217 7.42 3.98 -38.17
C LYS A 217 7.41 3.91 -36.63
N ARG A 218 8.46 4.41 -35.95
CA ARG A 218 8.49 4.62 -34.48
C ARG A 218 7.66 5.83 -34.03
N LYS A 219 7.43 6.83 -34.87
CA LYS A 219 6.56 7.97 -34.57
C LYS A 219 5.10 7.56 -34.53
N ALA A 220 4.66 6.59 -35.34
CA ALA A 220 3.35 5.97 -35.16
C ALA A 220 3.18 5.30 -33.77
N LEU A 221 4.27 4.85 -33.13
CA LEU A 221 4.27 4.40 -31.73
C LEU A 221 4.31 5.56 -30.72
N LEU A 222 4.79 6.74 -31.12
CA LEU A 222 4.81 7.97 -30.30
C LEU A 222 3.50 8.76 -30.42
N ASP A 223 2.84 8.73 -31.57
CA ASP A 223 1.46 9.20 -31.78
C ASP A 223 0.52 8.33 -30.95
N ARG A 224 0.79 7.03 -30.84
CA ARG A 224 0.17 6.16 -29.82
C ARG A 224 0.35 6.67 -28.40
N ARG A 225 1.43 7.40 -28.09
CA ARG A 225 1.73 7.89 -26.74
C ARG A 225 0.97 9.19 -26.42
N THR A 226 0.82 10.08 -27.40
CA THR A 226 -0.10 11.23 -27.34
C THR A 226 -1.56 10.78 -27.39
N GLU A 227 -1.90 9.78 -28.19
CA GLU A 227 -3.22 9.14 -28.23
C GLU A 227 -3.52 8.37 -26.95
N LEU A 228 -2.58 7.64 -26.35
CA LEU A 228 -2.77 6.99 -25.05
C LEU A 228 -2.90 8.04 -23.95
N ARG A 229 -2.09 9.11 -23.98
CA ARG A 229 -2.22 10.24 -23.05
C ARG A 229 -3.57 10.93 -23.21
N ASN A 230 -4.03 11.13 -24.44
CA ASN A 230 -5.34 11.69 -24.75
C ASN A 230 -6.44 10.72 -24.30
N TYR A 231 -6.45 9.46 -24.72
CA TYR A 231 -7.35 8.39 -24.26
C TYR A 231 -7.46 8.30 -22.72
N PHE A 232 -6.33 8.36 -22.01
CA PHE A 232 -6.31 8.34 -20.54
C PHE A 232 -6.80 9.64 -19.87
N ASN A 233 -6.87 10.76 -20.61
CA ASN A 233 -7.26 12.09 -20.15
C ASN A 233 -8.62 12.58 -20.72
N THR A 234 -9.11 12.05 -21.85
CA THR A 234 -10.32 12.49 -22.55
C THR A 234 -11.59 11.84 -22.02
N ASN A 235 -11.49 10.69 -21.33
CA ASN A 235 -12.63 10.11 -20.62
C ASN A 235 -12.78 10.74 -19.23
N TYR A 236 -13.31 11.97 -19.16
CA TYR A 236 -13.59 12.67 -17.90
C TYR A 236 -14.54 11.88 -16.97
N ALA A 237 -15.48 11.11 -17.55
CA ALA A 237 -16.40 10.25 -16.80
C ALA A 237 -15.70 9.03 -16.16
N ASP A 238 -14.69 8.44 -16.84
CA ASP A 238 -13.88 7.35 -16.28
C ASP A 238 -12.86 7.85 -15.24
N ASP A 239 -12.51 9.13 -15.29
CA ASP A 239 -11.49 9.72 -14.42
C ASP A 239 -12.01 9.90 -12.97
N ILE A 240 -13.32 10.14 -12.79
CA ILE A 240 -13.99 10.10 -11.46
C ILE A 240 -13.95 8.69 -10.88
N LEU A 241 -14.16 7.64 -11.70
CA LEU A 241 -14.18 6.25 -11.26
C LEU A 241 -12.82 5.76 -10.72
N ARG A 242 -11.75 6.52 -10.97
CA ARG A 242 -10.41 6.31 -10.40
C ARG A 242 -10.30 6.77 -8.95
N TYR A 243 -11.26 7.52 -8.43
CA TYR A 243 -11.29 7.97 -7.06
C TYR A 243 -12.34 7.19 -6.28
N ARG A 244 -11.95 6.63 -5.15
CA ARG A 244 -12.86 5.89 -4.27
C ARG A 244 -12.88 6.45 -2.88
N TYR A 245 -14.06 6.50 -2.30
CA TYR A 245 -14.29 6.89 -0.91
C TYR A 245 -14.28 5.65 -0.02
N VAL A 246 -13.51 5.67 1.06
CA VAL A 246 -13.48 4.57 2.03
C VAL A 246 -14.70 4.65 2.94
N LYS A 247 -15.58 3.66 2.80
CA LYS A 247 -16.84 3.52 3.54
C LYS A 247 -16.67 2.65 4.79
#